data_AF-A0A8C4RMJ6-F1
#
_entry.id   AF-A0A8C4RMJ6-F1
#
_cell.length_a   1.000
_cell.length_b   1.000
_cell.length_c   1.000
_cell.angle_alpha   90.00
_cell.angle_beta   90.00
_cell.angle_gamma   90.00
#
_symmetry.space_group_name_H-M   'P 1'
#
loop_
_entity.id
_entity.type
_entity.pdbx_description
1 polymer ?
#
loop_
_entity_poly.entity_id
_entity_poly.type
_entity_poly.pdbx_seq_one_letter_code
_entity_poly.pdbx_strand_id
1 'polypeptide(L)'
;MPKGRRKLRKHLDLPLPSDGSFKRCVRNLGAFFFGLLLSSVYAGMVLFIQNYSLWFCILSTITIATFCSLGMGLSLRIRATVLLMIPMICSKEGKNFVLVLIFTMAMQGPLANIMENFNRAADSVSCGAEMALNQTMEMVEKVKAPLTPIINKIKTISKNIKIIADKVRKLIKSLIDTVKHIVIQLFCLIPSYVVNFIKTKVAAPVIYVLNKIRSEFEFNISTTMQFEMRMNQSKTLSQVAKDIMQEVTLEMEKFQEVFGMFGYFSIFIVFYMYFRAVIYKKHYLFYDNFDNVYITNGMVKLDLLRASQGKPTLLPLEPDEAAKYISPCSIWMSDAEWKTYHWNIVNVFRHMLIVLLLVLIDYIVFWIFDMVRYFLQGEIIARSPTQIKVHVNGNGYASAIFKDIVTAFEVLQTSNVTVSSKKCAIIPSEPDYTEYFLIGALYGFSFFIVALGNYIMRFKRFICACYYPSRERVR
;
A
#
# COMPACT_ATOMS: atom_id res chain seq x y z
N MET A 1 25.93 -28.68 47.16
CA MET A 1 25.07 -27.59 47.69
C MET A 1 25.17 -27.54 49.21
N PRO A 2 25.67 -26.47 49.86
CA PRO A 2 25.82 -26.50 51.30
C PRO A 2 24.51 -26.15 52.02
N LYS A 3 24.17 -26.98 53.02
CA LYS A 3 22.96 -26.95 53.88
C LYS A 3 22.72 -25.61 54.60
N GLY A 4 23.71 -24.71 54.67
CA GLY A 4 23.60 -23.38 55.30
C GLY A 4 22.63 -22.41 54.61
N ARG A 5 22.47 -22.47 53.27
CA ARG A 5 21.59 -21.54 52.55
C ARG A 5 20.08 -21.80 52.77
N ARG A 6 19.69 -23.01 53.20
CA ARG A 6 18.28 -23.30 53.56
C ARG A 6 17.87 -22.66 54.88
N LYS A 7 18.80 -22.50 55.84
CA LYS A 7 18.53 -21.87 57.14
C LYS A 7 18.39 -20.34 57.01
N LEU A 8 19.16 -19.72 56.11
CA LEU A 8 19.02 -18.29 55.75
C LEU A 8 17.70 -17.97 55.03
N ARG A 9 17.07 -18.98 54.41
CA ARG A 9 15.80 -18.86 53.67
C ARG A 9 14.59 -18.55 54.57
N LYS A 10 14.64 -18.87 55.87
CA LYS A 10 13.57 -18.56 56.84
C LYS A 10 13.74 -17.21 57.55
N HIS A 11 14.94 -16.63 57.55
CA HIS A 11 15.23 -15.33 58.17
C HIS A 11 15.28 -14.15 57.20
N LEU A 12 15.23 -14.39 55.88
CA LEU A 12 15.15 -13.34 54.86
C LEU A 12 13.71 -12.85 54.58
N ASP A 13 12.71 -13.53 55.10
CA ASP A 13 11.33 -13.05 55.14
C ASP A 13 11.18 -12.27 56.46
N LEU A 14 11.38 -10.94 56.44
CA LEU A 14 10.98 -10.11 57.59
C LEU A 14 10.14 -8.90 57.17
N PRO A 15 9.17 -8.57 58.04
CA PRO A 15 8.00 -7.79 57.69
C PRO A 15 8.39 -6.33 57.47
N LEU A 16 7.69 -5.69 56.53
CA LEU A 16 7.49 -4.24 56.58
C LEU A 16 7.10 -3.86 58.03
N PRO A 17 7.50 -2.66 58.52
CA PRO A 17 7.33 -2.25 59.92
C PRO A 17 5.96 -2.65 60.47
N SER A 18 5.88 -3.00 61.76
CA SER A 18 4.66 -3.51 62.42
C SER A 18 3.53 -2.46 62.38
N ASP A 19 2.92 -2.34 61.22
CA ASP A 19 1.84 -1.44 60.91
C ASP A 19 0.58 -2.00 61.58
N GLY A 20 -0.17 -1.14 62.28
CA GLY A 20 -1.48 -1.48 62.79
C GLY A 20 -2.39 -2.05 61.70
N SER A 21 -3.35 -2.90 62.08
CA SER A 21 -4.29 -3.57 61.17
C SER A 21 -4.91 -2.63 60.13
N PHE A 22 -5.29 -1.42 60.56
CA PHE A 22 -5.82 -0.36 59.70
C PHE A 22 -4.85 0.08 58.60
N LYS A 23 -3.60 0.43 58.95
CA LYS A 23 -2.57 0.86 57.98
C LYS A 23 -2.24 -0.25 56.97
N ARG A 24 -2.22 -1.51 57.43
CA ARG A 24 -2.04 -2.68 56.54
C ARG A 24 -3.21 -2.81 55.55
N CYS A 25 -4.44 -2.62 56.01
CA CYS A 25 -5.64 -2.66 55.17
C CYS A 25 -5.59 -1.57 54.08
N VAL A 26 -5.36 -0.31 54.48
CA VAL A 26 -5.26 0.83 53.55
C VAL A 26 -4.18 0.60 52.49
N ARG A 27 -3.00 0.10 52.88
CA ARG A 27 -1.91 -0.19 51.93
C ARG A 27 -2.28 -1.29 50.94
N ASN A 28 -2.96 -2.34 51.40
CA ASN A 28 -3.38 -3.44 50.53
C ASN A 28 -4.49 -3.01 49.56
N LEU A 29 -5.45 -2.22 50.05
CA LEU A 29 -6.52 -1.66 49.24
C LEU A 29 -5.97 -0.68 48.19
N GLY A 30 -5.05 0.20 48.58
CA GLY A 30 -4.37 1.09 47.65
C GLY A 30 -3.57 0.33 46.58
N ALA A 31 -2.88 -0.75 46.96
CA ALA A 31 -2.16 -1.59 46.00
C ALA A 31 -3.11 -2.33 45.04
N PHE A 32 -4.29 -2.75 45.50
CA PHE A 32 -5.32 -3.34 44.65
C PHE A 32 -5.82 -2.35 43.60
N PHE A 33 -6.20 -1.12 44.01
CA PHE A 33 -6.65 -0.09 43.08
C PHE A 33 -5.56 0.34 42.10
N PHE A 34 -4.30 0.40 42.54
CA PHE A 34 -3.19 0.66 41.63
C PHE A 34 -3.00 -0.47 40.60
N GLY A 35 -3.18 -1.74 40.98
CA GLY A 35 -3.20 -2.86 40.04
C GLY A 35 -4.35 -2.77 39.03
N LEU A 36 -5.52 -2.29 39.47
CA LEU A 36 -6.68 -2.05 38.61
C LEU A 36 -6.39 -0.94 37.59
N LEU A 37 -5.77 0.17 38.04
CA LEU A 37 -5.35 1.28 37.18
C LEU A 37 -4.40 0.79 36.07
N LEU A 38 -3.36 0.02 36.43
CA LEU A 38 -2.42 -0.54 35.45
C LEU A 38 -3.12 -1.42 34.41
N SER A 39 -4.11 -2.20 34.84
CA SER A 39 -4.88 -3.08 33.96
C SER A 39 -5.83 -2.29 33.04
N SER A 40 -6.41 -1.19 33.53
CA SER A 40 -7.22 -0.26 32.74
C SER A 40 -6.39 0.48 31.68
N VAL A 41 -5.16 0.91 32.03
CA VAL A 41 -4.24 1.52 31.05
C VAL A 41 -3.87 0.51 29.96
N TYR A 42 -3.58 -0.74 30.32
CA TYR A 42 -3.34 -1.81 29.33
C TYR A 42 -4.55 -2.02 28.41
N ALA A 43 -5.77 -2.09 28.96
CA ALA A 43 -6.99 -2.26 28.19
C ALA A 43 -7.20 -1.09 27.21
N GLY A 44 -6.98 0.14 27.67
CA GLY A 44 -7.05 1.33 26.82
C GLY A 44 -6.04 1.28 25.67
N MET A 45 -4.80 0.84 25.92
CA MET A 45 -3.81 0.66 24.86
C MET A 45 -4.25 -0.38 23.83
N VAL A 46 -4.74 -1.54 24.26
CA VAL A 46 -5.15 -2.61 23.33
C VAL A 46 -6.40 -2.23 22.53
N LEU A 47 -7.36 -1.50 23.12
CA LEU A 47 -8.57 -1.07 22.43
C LEU A 47 -8.32 0.08 21.45
N PHE A 48 -7.72 1.17 21.92
CA PHE A 48 -7.66 2.42 21.15
C PHE A 48 -6.45 2.50 20.24
N ILE A 49 -5.32 1.90 20.62
CA ILE A 49 -4.08 1.98 19.82
C ILE A 49 -4.02 0.84 18.81
N GLN A 50 -4.48 -0.35 19.22
CA GLN A 50 -4.30 -1.55 18.42
C GLN A 50 -5.55 -2.05 17.68
N ASN A 51 -6.73 -1.48 17.94
CA ASN A 51 -8.00 -1.80 17.25
C ASN A 51 -8.30 -3.32 17.13
N TYR A 52 -7.89 -4.13 18.12
CA TYR A 52 -8.12 -5.57 18.10
C TYR A 52 -9.55 -5.97 18.46
N SER A 53 -9.87 -7.24 18.19
CA SER A 53 -11.16 -7.82 18.54
C SER A 53 -11.52 -7.61 20.01
N LEU A 54 -12.76 -7.19 20.24
CA LEU A 54 -13.30 -6.90 21.57
C LEU A 54 -13.12 -8.11 22.51
N TRP A 55 -13.30 -9.33 22.00
CA TRP A 55 -13.12 -10.58 22.74
C TRP A 55 -11.70 -10.77 23.27
N PHE A 56 -10.68 -10.52 22.44
CA PHE A 56 -9.29 -10.60 22.88
C PHE A 56 -8.98 -9.55 23.94
N CYS A 57 -9.47 -8.32 23.76
CA CYS A 57 -9.31 -7.27 24.76
C CYS A 57 -9.94 -7.66 26.10
N ILE A 58 -11.18 -8.14 26.11
CA ILE A 58 -11.89 -8.54 27.34
C ILE A 58 -11.12 -9.67 28.04
N LEU A 59 -10.75 -10.73 27.32
CA LEU A 59 -10.06 -11.88 27.89
C LEU A 59 -8.70 -11.48 28.47
N SER A 60 -7.89 -10.76 27.69
CA SER A 60 -6.57 -10.30 28.11
C SER A 60 -6.63 -9.35 29.31
N THR A 61 -7.56 -8.39 29.29
CA THR A 61 -7.76 -7.44 30.39
C THR A 61 -8.21 -8.15 31.66
N ILE A 62 -9.13 -9.11 31.60
CA ILE A 62 -9.55 -9.88 32.79
C ILE A 62 -8.36 -10.68 33.35
N THR A 63 -7.55 -11.32 32.49
CA THR A 63 -6.38 -12.07 32.96
C THR A 63 -5.34 -11.17 33.64
N ILE A 64 -5.06 -10.00 33.08
CA ILE A 64 -4.12 -9.04 33.66
C ILE A 64 -4.72 -8.38 34.91
N ALA A 65 -6.00 -8.03 34.91
CA ALA A 65 -6.68 -7.41 36.05
C ALA A 65 -6.74 -8.34 37.25
N THR A 66 -7.08 -9.62 37.05
CA THR A 66 -7.08 -10.62 38.13
C THR A 66 -5.67 -10.81 38.68
N PHE A 67 -4.66 -10.99 37.82
CA PHE A 67 -3.27 -11.17 38.25
C PHE A 67 -2.69 -9.94 38.95
N CYS A 68 -2.77 -8.76 38.33
CA CYS A 68 -2.20 -7.52 38.84
C CYS A 68 -2.98 -6.99 40.05
N SER A 69 -4.31 -6.89 39.99
CA SER A 69 -5.09 -6.28 41.08
C SER A 69 -5.10 -7.14 42.33
N LEU A 70 -5.50 -8.42 42.21
CA LEU A 70 -5.52 -9.34 43.36
C LEU A 70 -4.10 -9.66 43.84
N GLY A 71 -3.15 -9.85 42.91
CA GLY A 71 -1.76 -10.10 43.25
C GLY A 71 -1.11 -8.94 44.01
N MET A 72 -1.35 -7.71 43.59
CA MET A 72 -0.87 -6.50 44.30
C MET A 72 -1.53 -6.34 45.67
N GLY A 73 -2.82 -6.62 45.79
CA GLY A 73 -3.57 -6.51 47.06
C GLY A 73 -3.15 -7.56 48.10
N LEU A 74 -3.03 -8.82 47.69
CA LEU A 74 -2.90 -9.97 48.59
C LEU A 74 -1.46 -10.43 48.81
N SER A 75 -0.55 -10.24 47.85
CA SER A 75 0.80 -10.80 47.91
C SER A 75 1.89 -9.74 47.86
N LEU A 76 2.65 -9.63 48.95
CA LEU A 76 3.85 -8.78 49.04
C LEU A 76 4.90 -9.11 47.97
N ARG A 77 5.04 -10.40 47.62
CA ARG A 77 6.01 -10.88 46.64
C ARG A 77 5.63 -10.48 45.22
N ILE A 78 4.33 -10.57 44.88
CA ILE A 78 3.82 -10.12 43.58
C ILE A 78 3.90 -8.60 43.52
N ARG A 79 3.49 -7.91 44.60
CA ARG A 79 3.56 -6.45 44.70
C ARG A 79 4.94 -5.88 44.39
N ALA A 80 5.98 -6.41 45.02
CA ALA A 80 7.36 -5.98 44.76
C ALA A 80 7.77 -6.24 43.30
N THR A 81 7.32 -7.33 42.69
CA THR A 81 7.67 -7.68 41.31
C THR A 81 6.96 -6.79 40.29
N VAL A 82 5.66 -6.52 40.49
CA VAL A 82 4.87 -5.64 39.63
C VAL A 82 5.39 -4.21 39.72
N LEU A 83 5.76 -3.72 40.92
CA LEU A 83 6.39 -2.40 41.05
C LEU A 83 7.76 -2.34 40.37
N LEU A 84 8.54 -3.43 40.38
CA LEU A 84 9.80 -3.50 39.62
C LEU A 84 9.60 -3.47 38.11
N MET A 85 8.44 -3.89 37.59
CA MET A 85 8.16 -3.80 36.15
C MET A 85 8.04 -2.35 35.68
N ILE A 86 7.54 -1.43 36.52
CA ILE A 86 7.33 -0.02 36.16
C ILE A 86 8.61 0.64 35.61
N PRO A 87 9.74 0.66 36.36
CA PRO A 87 10.98 1.21 35.82
C PRO A 87 11.54 0.38 34.66
N MET A 88 11.25 -0.93 34.61
CA MET A 88 11.68 -1.78 33.49
C MET A 88 10.95 -1.47 32.18
N ILE A 89 9.76 -0.88 32.20
CA ILE A 89 9.12 -0.37 30.97
C ILE A 89 10.01 0.70 30.32
N CYS A 90 10.70 1.50 31.12
CA CYS A 90 11.68 2.50 30.64
C CYS A 90 13.07 1.91 30.35
N SER A 91 13.16 0.59 30.15
CA SER A 91 14.40 -0.06 29.73
C SER A 91 14.56 -0.09 28.21
N LYS A 92 15.73 -0.52 27.73
CA LYS A 92 15.98 -0.80 26.31
C LYS A 92 14.92 -1.74 25.71
N GLU A 93 14.46 -2.73 26.46
CA GLU A 93 13.49 -3.72 25.95
C GLU A 93 12.10 -3.11 25.81
N GLY A 94 11.66 -2.33 26.79
CA GLY A 94 10.39 -1.62 26.71
C GLY A 94 10.39 -0.58 25.60
N LYS A 95 11.49 0.16 25.42
CA LYS A 95 11.69 1.06 24.28
C LYS A 95 11.59 0.32 22.94
N ASN A 96 12.26 -0.82 22.80
CA ASN A 96 12.19 -1.62 21.57
C ASN A 96 10.76 -2.11 21.29
N PHE A 97 9.99 -2.45 22.33
CA PHE A 97 8.57 -2.76 22.17
C PHE A 97 7.76 -1.57 21.65
N VAL A 98 7.97 -0.36 22.20
CA VAL A 98 7.32 0.87 21.69
C VAL A 98 7.69 1.12 20.23
N LEU A 99 8.95 0.92 19.83
CA LEU A 99 9.36 1.06 18.43
C LEU A 99 8.69 0.04 17.50
N VAL A 100 8.53 -1.22 17.94
CA VAL A 100 7.78 -2.22 17.17
C VAL A 100 6.31 -1.82 17.03
N LEU A 101 5.69 -1.31 18.10
CA LEU A 101 4.32 -0.81 18.07
C LEU A 101 4.15 0.34 17.07
N ILE A 102 5.07 1.32 17.09
CA ILE A 102 5.10 2.42 16.13
C ILE A 102 5.20 1.89 14.70
N PHE A 103 6.07 0.90 14.46
CA PHE A 103 6.22 0.31 13.14
C PHE A 103 4.95 -0.38 12.67
N THR A 104 4.29 -1.17 13.54
CA THR A 104 3.00 -1.80 13.23
C THR A 104 1.94 -0.78 12.84
N MET A 105 1.83 0.34 13.58
CA MET A 105 0.92 1.44 13.22
C MET A 105 1.30 2.06 11.87
N ALA A 106 2.59 2.32 11.63
CA ALA A 106 3.03 2.86 10.33
C ALA A 106 2.70 1.93 9.13
N MET A 107 2.70 0.61 9.34
CA MET A 107 2.31 -0.37 8.32
C MET A 107 0.78 -0.43 8.11
N GLN A 108 -0.02 -0.26 9.17
CA GLN A 108 -1.48 -0.35 9.12
C GLN A 108 -2.16 0.97 8.72
N GLY A 109 -1.51 2.11 8.97
CA GLY A 109 -1.96 3.44 8.57
C GLY A 109 -1.32 3.91 7.27
N PRO A 110 -0.19 4.65 7.32
CA PRO A 110 0.36 5.32 6.14
C PRO A 110 0.68 4.38 4.97
N LEU A 111 1.26 3.21 5.23
CA LEU A 111 1.54 2.25 4.15
C LEU A 111 0.25 1.69 3.53
N ALA A 112 -0.78 1.43 4.33
CA ALA A 112 -2.08 0.97 3.84
C ALA A 112 -2.77 2.07 3.02
N ASN A 113 -2.72 3.32 3.46
CA ASN A 113 -3.29 4.46 2.76
C ASN A 113 -2.58 4.74 1.42
N ILE A 114 -1.25 4.60 1.37
CA ILE A 114 -0.48 4.63 0.12
C ILE A 114 -1.02 3.56 -0.84
N MET A 115 -1.17 2.33 -0.36
CA MET A 115 -1.63 1.22 -1.20
C MET A 115 -3.05 1.43 -1.71
N GLU A 116 -3.96 1.92 -0.85
CA GLU A 116 -5.32 2.27 -1.22
C GLU A 116 -5.36 3.35 -2.31
N ASN A 117 -4.51 4.38 -2.20
CA ASN A 117 -4.35 5.40 -3.23
C ASN A 117 -3.86 4.83 -4.57
N PHE A 118 -2.89 3.91 -4.52
CA PHE A 118 -2.41 3.20 -5.70
C PHE A 118 -3.48 2.29 -6.33
N ASN A 119 -4.28 1.59 -5.53
CA ASN A 119 -5.43 0.81 -5.99
C ASN A 119 -6.44 1.68 -6.74
N ARG A 120 -6.86 2.81 -6.13
CA ARG A 120 -7.81 3.75 -6.75
C ARG A 120 -7.27 4.35 -8.04
N ALA A 121 -5.97 4.60 -8.12
CA ALA A 121 -5.32 5.05 -9.35
C ALA A 121 -5.34 3.96 -10.45
N ALA A 122 -5.05 2.71 -10.10
CA ALA A 122 -5.12 1.59 -11.04
C ALA A 122 -6.54 1.39 -11.59
N ASP A 123 -7.56 1.51 -10.73
CA ASP A 123 -8.97 1.41 -11.14
C ASP A 123 -9.40 2.56 -12.06
N SER A 124 -8.96 3.78 -11.78
CA SER A 124 -9.21 4.93 -12.65
C SER A 124 -8.57 4.77 -14.03
N VAL A 125 -7.30 4.33 -14.08
CA VAL A 125 -6.60 4.06 -15.35
C VAL A 125 -7.29 2.94 -16.13
N SER A 126 -7.76 1.91 -15.42
CA SER A 126 -8.53 0.81 -16.01
C SER A 126 -9.84 1.30 -16.64
N CYS A 127 -10.61 2.10 -15.90
CA CYS A 127 -11.84 2.73 -16.38
C CYS A 127 -11.58 3.63 -17.59
N GLY A 128 -10.52 4.45 -17.54
CA GLY A 128 -10.13 5.34 -18.64
C GLY A 128 -9.76 4.58 -19.91
N ALA A 129 -9.06 3.44 -19.78
CA ALA A 129 -8.71 2.59 -20.91
C ALA A 129 -9.94 1.91 -21.54
N GLU A 130 -10.87 1.40 -20.72
CA GLU A 130 -12.13 0.81 -21.20
C GLU A 130 -13.00 1.86 -21.91
N MET A 131 -13.08 3.07 -21.34
CA MET A 131 -13.81 4.18 -21.94
C MET A 131 -13.19 4.61 -23.28
N ALA A 132 -11.86 4.69 -23.36
CA ALA A 132 -11.16 4.99 -24.60
C ALA A 132 -11.44 3.91 -25.66
N LEU A 133 -11.43 2.62 -25.29
CA LEU A 133 -11.77 1.53 -26.21
C LEU A 133 -13.22 1.64 -26.72
N ASN A 134 -14.20 1.83 -25.82
CA ASN A 134 -15.60 1.97 -26.21
C ASN A 134 -15.82 3.20 -27.12
N GLN A 135 -15.16 4.33 -26.83
CA GLN A 135 -15.22 5.52 -27.69
C GLN A 135 -14.56 5.29 -29.06
N THR A 136 -13.43 4.59 -29.13
CA THR A 136 -12.80 4.28 -30.42
C THR A 136 -13.66 3.35 -31.27
N MET A 137 -14.35 2.37 -30.67
CA MET A 137 -15.30 1.51 -31.38
C MET A 137 -16.49 2.31 -31.91
N GLU A 138 -17.06 3.21 -31.09
CA GLU A 138 -18.14 4.11 -31.52
C GLU A 138 -17.72 5.03 -32.68
N MET A 139 -16.50 5.58 -32.64
CA MET A 139 -15.96 6.38 -33.75
C MET A 139 -15.80 5.56 -35.03
N VAL A 140 -15.26 4.35 -34.92
CA VAL A 140 -15.10 3.44 -36.07
C VAL A 140 -16.46 3.10 -36.67
N GLU A 141 -17.49 2.88 -35.85
CA GLU A 141 -18.85 2.66 -36.33
C GLU A 141 -19.44 3.88 -37.05
N LYS A 142 -19.25 5.09 -36.49
CA LYS A 142 -19.65 6.36 -37.12
C LYS A 142 -18.96 6.58 -38.47
N VAL A 143 -17.72 6.13 -38.65
CA VAL A 143 -17.00 6.17 -39.94
C VAL A 143 -17.50 5.13 -40.93
N LYS A 144 -17.86 3.93 -40.45
CA LYS A 144 -18.32 2.83 -41.29
C LYS A 144 -19.72 3.06 -41.87
N ALA A 145 -20.62 3.68 -41.10
CA ALA A 145 -22.01 3.89 -41.49
C ALA A 145 -22.20 4.63 -42.83
N PRO A 146 -21.58 5.80 -43.08
CA PRO A 146 -21.77 6.54 -44.33
C PRO A 146 -21.03 5.92 -45.53
N LEU A 147 -20.00 5.09 -45.31
CA LEU A 147 -19.23 4.43 -46.39
C LEU A 147 -19.94 3.20 -46.97
N THR A 148 -20.74 2.50 -46.16
CA THR A 148 -21.48 1.30 -46.56
C THR A 148 -22.41 1.50 -47.77
N PRO A 149 -23.28 2.54 -47.83
CA PRO A 149 -24.16 2.77 -48.98
C PRO A 149 -23.40 3.12 -50.26
N ILE A 150 -22.29 3.85 -50.17
CA ILE A 150 -21.44 4.21 -51.32
C ILE A 150 -20.87 2.95 -51.97
N ILE A 151 -20.33 2.03 -51.17
CA ILE A 151 -19.77 0.77 -51.66
C ILE A 151 -20.86 -0.09 -52.33
N ASN A 152 -22.06 -0.12 -51.76
CA ASN A 152 -23.19 -0.86 -52.34
C ASN A 152 -23.66 -0.27 -53.69
N LYS A 153 -23.68 1.06 -53.83
CA LYS A 153 -23.95 1.72 -55.12
C LYS A 153 -22.89 1.33 -56.16
N ILE A 154 -21.61 1.40 -55.82
CA ILE A 154 -20.50 1.02 -56.71
C ILE A 154 -20.60 -0.44 -57.15
N LYS A 155 -20.93 -1.35 -56.23
CA LYS A 155 -21.14 -2.78 -56.53
C LYS A 155 -22.29 -3.01 -57.51
N THR A 156 -23.34 -2.19 -57.45
CA THR A 156 -24.51 -2.29 -58.33
C THR A 156 -24.17 -1.83 -59.74
N ILE A 157 -23.37 -0.76 -59.88
CA ILE A 157 -22.88 -0.30 -61.18
C ILE A 157 -22.05 -1.37 -61.87
N SER A 158 -21.07 -1.94 -61.17
CA SER A 158 -20.19 -2.96 -61.75
C SER A 158 -20.99 -4.18 -62.24
N LYS A 159 -21.99 -4.62 -61.47
CA LYS A 159 -22.91 -5.68 -61.91
C LYS A 159 -23.68 -5.30 -63.19
N ASN A 160 -24.23 -4.09 -63.25
CA ASN A 160 -24.98 -3.63 -64.43
C ASN A 160 -24.08 -3.52 -65.67
N ILE A 161 -22.86 -3.00 -65.53
CA ILE A 161 -21.87 -2.93 -66.62
C ILE A 161 -21.50 -4.33 -67.11
N LYS A 162 -21.31 -5.29 -66.21
CA LYS A 162 -21.02 -6.69 -66.56
C LYS A 162 -22.15 -7.30 -67.39
N ILE A 163 -23.41 -7.10 -66.98
CA ILE A 163 -24.59 -7.57 -67.73
C ILE A 163 -24.63 -6.95 -69.13
N ILE A 164 -24.35 -5.65 -69.25
CA ILE A 164 -24.32 -4.95 -70.55
C ILE A 164 -23.20 -5.52 -71.43
N ALA A 165 -21.98 -5.67 -70.88
CA ALA A 165 -20.85 -6.22 -71.61
C ALA A 165 -21.13 -7.65 -72.11
N ASP A 166 -21.79 -8.49 -71.30
CA ASP A 166 -22.19 -9.85 -71.68
C ASP A 166 -23.26 -9.85 -72.79
N LYS A 167 -24.25 -8.96 -72.71
CA LYS A 167 -25.26 -8.79 -73.78
C LYS A 167 -24.62 -8.36 -75.09
N VAL A 168 -23.74 -7.36 -75.06
CA VAL A 168 -23.06 -6.86 -76.27
C VAL A 168 -22.17 -7.95 -76.87
N ARG A 169 -21.42 -8.70 -76.05
CA ARG A 169 -20.61 -9.84 -76.50
C ARG A 169 -21.47 -10.91 -77.18
N LYS A 170 -22.65 -11.23 -76.62
CA LYS A 170 -23.58 -12.21 -77.19
C LYS A 170 -24.16 -11.73 -78.52
N LEU A 171 -24.54 -10.45 -78.62
CA LEU A 171 -25.02 -9.85 -79.87
C LEU A 171 -23.96 -9.91 -80.97
N ILE A 172 -22.72 -9.50 -80.68
CA ILE A 172 -21.62 -9.54 -81.66
C ILE A 172 -21.37 -10.98 -82.13
N LYS A 173 -21.38 -11.96 -81.21
CA LYS A 173 -21.20 -13.37 -81.58
C LYS A 173 -22.33 -13.88 -82.48
N SER A 174 -23.57 -13.58 -82.12
CA SER A 174 -24.75 -13.93 -82.93
C SER A 174 -24.71 -13.30 -84.33
N LEU A 175 -24.23 -12.06 -84.44
CA LEU A 175 -24.12 -11.34 -85.70
C LEU A 175 -23.03 -11.94 -86.60
N ILE A 176 -21.91 -12.36 -86.02
CA ILE A 176 -20.85 -13.09 -86.73
C ILE A 176 -21.34 -14.46 -87.20
N ASP A 177 -22.07 -15.19 -86.35
CA ASP A 177 -22.57 -16.53 -86.67
C ASP A 177 -23.67 -16.49 -87.73
N THR A 178 -24.57 -15.50 -87.69
CA THR A 178 -25.60 -15.28 -88.73
C THR A 178 -24.99 -14.86 -90.06
N VAL A 179 -24.02 -13.94 -90.06
CA VAL A 179 -23.26 -13.62 -91.28
C VAL A 179 -22.57 -14.86 -91.82
N LYS A 180 -21.94 -15.68 -90.96
CA LYS A 180 -21.31 -16.93 -91.38
C LYS A 180 -22.33 -17.89 -92.02
N HIS A 181 -23.52 -18.06 -91.45
CA HIS A 181 -24.54 -18.96 -91.99
C HIS A 181 -25.17 -18.45 -93.29
N ILE A 182 -25.50 -17.16 -93.38
CA ILE A 182 -26.07 -16.56 -94.60
C ILE A 182 -25.05 -16.57 -95.75
N VAL A 183 -23.78 -16.28 -95.46
CA VAL A 183 -22.69 -16.35 -96.45
C VAL A 183 -22.48 -17.78 -96.97
N ILE A 184 -22.62 -18.79 -96.11
CA ILE A 184 -22.52 -20.20 -96.51
C ILE A 184 -23.74 -20.67 -97.33
N GLN A 185 -24.94 -20.15 -97.05
CA GLN A 185 -26.18 -20.57 -97.71
C GLN A 185 -26.51 -19.83 -99.02
N LEU A 186 -26.18 -18.55 -99.16
CA LEU A 186 -26.62 -17.75 -100.31
C LEU A 186 -25.57 -17.57 -101.41
N PHE A 187 -24.26 -17.63 -101.11
CA PHE A 187 -23.21 -17.38 -102.11
C PHE A 187 -21.89 -18.08 -101.77
N CYS A 188 -21.48 -19.08 -102.55
CA CYS A 188 -20.09 -19.58 -102.56
C CYS A 188 -19.05 -18.57 -103.09
N LEU A 189 -19.40 -17.29 -103.25
CA LEU A 189 -18.63 -16.27 -103.96
C LEU A 189 -18.64 -14.89 -103.28
N ILE A 190 -18.74 -14.84 -101.95
CA ILE A 190 -18.34 -13.63 -101.22
C ILE A 190 -16.83 -13.69 -101.01
N PRO A 191 -16.03 -12.67 -101.42
CA PRO A 191 -14.60 -12.66 -101.18
C PRO A 191 -14.33 -12.86 -99.68
N SER A 192 -13.42 -13.77 -99.34
CA SER A 192 -12.97 -14.02 -97.96
C SER A 192 -12.63 -12.73 -97.20
N TYR A 193 -12.32 -11.67 -97.93
CA TYR A 193 -12.10 -10.31 -97.48
C TYR A 193 -13.24 -9.72 -96.64
N VAL A 194 -14.53 -9.92 -96.95
CA VAL A 194 -15.63 -9.27 -96.19
C VAL A 194 -15.79 -9.89 -94.80
N VAL A 195 -15.74 -11.23 -94.72
CA VAL A 195 -15.76 -11.96 -93.45
C VAL A 195 -14.51 -11.65 -92.62
N ASN A 196 -13.34 -11.57 -93.26
CA ASN A 196 -12.11 -11.17 -92.58
C ASN A 196 -12.16 -9.71 -92.10
N PHE A 197 -12.77 -8.80 -92.88
CA PHE A 197 -12.91 -7.40 -92.50
C PHE A 197 -13.78 -7.24 -91.26
N ILE A 198 -14.94 -7.90 -91.20
CA ILE A 198 -15.81 -7.86 -90.01
C ILE A 198 -15.08 -8.47 -88.81
N LYS A 199 -14.40 -9.62 -88.98
CA LYS A 199 -13.70 -10.29 -87.88
C LYS A 199 -12.52 -9.47 -87.33
N THR A 200 -11.70 -8.91 -88.21
CA THR A 200 -10.43 -8.25 -87.82
C THR A 200 -10.57 -6.75 -87.57
N LYS A 201 -11.42 -6.04 -88.33
CA LYS A 201 -11.55 -4.58 -88.24
C LYS A 201 -12.71 -4.12 -87.35
N VAL A 202 -13.70 -4.97 -87.07
CA VAL A 202 -14.88 -4.59 -86.28
C VAL A 202 -15.00 -5.43 -85.00
N ALA A 203 -15.09 -6.75 -85.12
CA ALA A 203 -15.33 -7.62 -83.97
C ALA A 203 -14.15 -7.66 -83.00
N ALA A 204 -12.92 -7.85 -83.49
CA ALA A 204 -11.74 -7.94 -82.62
C ALA A 204 -11.49 -6.66 -81.80
N PRO A 205 -11.53 -5.44 -82.36
CA PRO A 205 -11.37 -4.21 -81.58
C PRO A 205 -12.50 -4.00 -80.57
N VAL A 206 -13.75 -4.26 -80.96
CA VAL A 206 -14.90 -4.05 -80.08
C VAL A 206 -14.92 -5.07 -78.94
N ILE A 207 -14.66 -6.34 -79.22
CA ILE A 207 -14.51 -7.38 -78.18
C ILE A 207 -13.32 -7.07 -77.28
N TYR A 208 -12.20 -6.56 -77.82
CA TYR A 208 -11.05 -6.15 -77.03
C TYR A 208 -11.38 -4.98 -76.09
N VAL A 209 -12.03 -3.92 -76.58
CA VAL A 209 -12.44 -2.78 -75.74
C VAL A 209 -13.47 -3.20 -74.69
N LEU A 210 -14.44 -4.05 -75.04
CA LEU A 210 -15.42 -4.57 -74.08
C LEU A 210 -14.79 -5.47 -73.03
N ASN A 211 -13.83 -6.31 -73.42
CA ASN A 211 -13.09 -7.13 -72.46
C ASN A 211 -12.17 -6.29 -71.59
N LYS A 212 -11.55 -5.23 -72.13
CA LYS A 212 -10.74 -4.27 -71.38
C LYS A 212 -11.60 -3.51 -70.36
N ILE A 213 -12.75 -2.98 -70.79
CA ILE A 213 -13.73 -2.36 -69.89
C ILE A 213 -14.15 -3.37 -68.82
N ARG A 214 -14.55 -4.58 -69.22
CA ARG A 214 -14.92 -5.65 -68.28
C ARG A 214 -13.81 -5.96 -67.27
N SER A 215 -12.55 -6.05 -67.69
CA SER A 215 -11.43 -6.35 -66.79
C SER A 215 -11.13 -5.22 -65.82
N GLU A 216 -11.32 -3.96 -66.23
CA GLU A 216 -11.19 -2.80 -65.33
C GLU A 216 -12.32 -2.75 -64.28
N PHE A 217 -13.46 -3.41 -64.54
CA PHE A 217 -14.61 -3.50 -63.63
C PHE A 217 -14.74 -4.84 -62.90
N GLU A 218 -13.84 -5.81 -63.14
CA GLU A 218 -13.75 -7.07 -62.41
C GLU A 218 -13.06 -6.87 -61.06
N PHE A 219 -13.76 -6.20 -60.14
CA PHE A 219 -13.36 -6.15 -58.75
C PHE A 219 -14.24 -7.11 -57.91
N ASN A 220 -13.62 -8.12 -57.30
CA ASN A 220 -14.28 -8.88 -56.24
C ASN A 220 -14.20 -8.07 -54.94
N ILE A 221 -15.02 -7.02 -54.82
CA ILE A 221 -15.15 -6.30 -53.54
C ILE A 221 -15.99 -7.17 -52.60
N SER A 222 -15.28 -7.96 -51.78
CA SER A 222 -15.76 -8.40 -50.48
C SER A 222 -15.73 -7.19 -49.56
N THR A 223 -16.89 -6.59 -49.31
CA THR A 223 -17.00 -5.43 -48.39
C THR A 223 -16.85 -5.90 -46.95
N THR A 224 -15.65 -6.27 -46.56
CA THR A 224 -15.25 -6.47 -45.18
C THR A 224 -14.28 -5.36 -44.84
N MET A 225 -14.83 -4.18 -44.52
CA MET A 225 -14.09 -3.12 -43.84
C MET A 225 -13.75 -3.65 -42.45
N GLN A 226 -12.69 -4.46 -42.37
CA GLN A 226 -12.11 -4.96 -41.15
C GLN A 226 -11.14 -3.89 -40.68
N PHE A 227 -11.60 -3.03 -39.77
CA PHE A 227 -10.70 -2.32 -38.89
C PHE A 227 -10.13 -3.36 -37.92
N GLU A 228 -9.14 -4.12 -38.37
CA GLU A 228 -8.32 -4.94 -37.49
C GLU A 228 -7.44 -4.00 -36.67
N MET A 229 -7.97 -3.47 -35.57
CA MET A 229 -7.11 -3.01 -34.48
C MET A 229 -6.48 -4.27 -33.86
N ARG A 230 -5.45 -4.81 -34.50
CA ARG A 230 -4.61 -5.87 -33.93
C ARG A 230 -3.77 -5.27 -32.82
N MET A 231 -4.36 -5.16 -31.63
CA MET A 231 -3.60 -5.13 -30.40
C MET A 231 -3.21 -6.58 -30.10
N ASN A 232 -2.08 -7.04 -30.66
CA ASN A 232 -1.43 -8.31 -30.26
C ASN A 232 -0.79 -8.12 -28.86
N GLN A 233 -1.60 -7.79 -27.87
CA GLN A 233 -1.18 -7.73 -26.49
C GLN A 233 -1.89 -8.87 -25.76
N SER A 234 -1.11 -9.77 -25.16
CA SER A 234 -1.65 -10.85 -24.33
C SER A 234 -2.45 -10.34 -23.13
N LYS A 235 -2.26 -9.05 -22.76
CA LYS A 235 -2.99 -8.32 -21.72
C LYS A 235 -3.15 -6.86 -22.12
N THR A 236 -4.29 -6.25 -21.83
CA THR A 236 -4.46 -4.80 -21.96
C THR A 236 -3.62 -4.04 -20.91
N LEU A 237 -3.18 -2.81 -21.20
CA LEU A 237 -2.47 -1.95 -20.22
C LEU A 237 -3.22 -1.82 -18.88
N SER A 238 -4.55 -1.78 -18.95
CA SER A 238 -5.46 -1.82 -17.80
C SER A 238 -5.34 -3.11 -16.99
N GLN A 239 -5.32 -4.27 -17.66
CA GLN A 239 -5.18 -5.57 -17.00
C GLN A 239 -3.78 -5.75 -16.39
N VAL A 240 -2.73 -5.25 -17.06
CA VAL A 240 -1.37 -5.30 -16.49
C VAL A 240 -1.26 -4.48 -15.21
N ALA A 241 -1.83 -3.26 -15.18
CA ALA A 241 -1.83 -2.43 -13.98
C ALA A 241 -2.62 -3.08 -12.82
N LYS A 242 -3.78 -3.68 -13.12
CA LYS A 242 -4.59 -4.39 -12.11
C LYS A 242 -3.92 -5.65 -11.58
N ASP A 243 -3.32 -6.46 -12.44
CA ASP A 243 -2.64 -7.69 -12.03
C ASP A 243 -1.44 -7.39 -11.11
N ILE A 244 -0.62 -6.39 -11.47
CA ILE A 244 0.52 -5.96 -10.63
C ILE A 244 0.03 -5.44 -9.28
N MET A 245 -1.03 -4.62 -9.28
CA MET A 245 -1.56 -4.06 -8.05
C MET A 245 -2.14 -5.14 -7.14
N GLN A 246 -2.88 -6.08 -7.71
CA GLN A 246 -3.46 -7.21 -6.99
C GLN A 246 -2.38 -8.08 -6.34
N GLU A 247 -1.29 -8.36 -7.05
CA GLU A 247 -0.14 -9.10 -6.52
C GLU A 247 0.52 -8.36 -5.35
N VAL A 248 0.74 -7.06 -5.49
CA VAL A 248 1.31 -6.22 -4.42
C VAL A 248 0.38 -6.17 -3.21
N THR A 249 -0.93 -6.01 -3.40
CA THR A 249 -1.90 -6.00 -2.29
C THR A 249 -1.93 -7.32 -1.53
N LEU A 250 -1.82 -8.46 -2.23
CA LEU A 250 -1.82 -9.79 -1.61
C LEU A 250 -0.57 -10.01 -0.76
N GLU A 251 0.60 -9.57 -1.23
CA GLU A 251 1.82 -9.64 -0.42
C GLU A 251 1.73 -8.70 0.79
N MET A 252 1.17 -7.50 0.63
CA MET A 252 0.99 -6.56 1.74
C MET A 252 -0.01 -7.06 2.78
N GLU A 253 -1.08 -7.75 2.38
CA GLU A 253 -2.05 -8.35 3.31
C GLU A 253 -1.36 -9.38 4.22
N LYS A 254 -0.47 -10.23 3.67
CA LYS A 254 0.35 -11.15 4.48
C LYS A 254 1.23 -10.40 5.49
N PHE A 255 1.84 -9.28 5.08
CA PHE A 255 2.62 -8.45 6.00
C PHE A 255 1.74 -7.83 7.09
N GLN A 256 0.56 -7.32 6.73
CA GLN A 256 -0.39 -6.76 7.69
C GLN A 256 -0.93 -7.81 8.66
N GLU A 257 -1.17 -9.04 8.23
CA GLU A 257 -1.53 -10.15 9.12
C GLU A 257 -0.40 -10.48 10.08
N VAL A 258 0.85 -10.59 9.60
CA VAL A 258 2.01 -10.87 10.46
C VAL A 258 2.21 -9.77 11.50
N PHE A 259 2.13 -8.50 11.11
CA PHE A 259 2.20 -7.37 12.05
C PHE A 259 0.96 -7.27 12.93
N GLY A 260 -0.20 -7.68 12.42
CA GLY A 260 -1.45 -7.89 13.14
C GLY A 260 -1.33 -9.01 14.18
N MET A 261 -0.39 -9.95 14.07
CA MET A 261 -0.15 -10.92 15.12
C MET A 261 0.62 -10.34 16.32
N PHE A 262 1.41 -9.27 16.15
CA PHE A 262 2.19 -8.65 17.23
C PHE A 262 1.36 -8.14 18.39
N GLY A 263 0.14 -7.67 18.14
CA GLY A 263 -0.73 -7.29 19.24
C GLY A 263 -1.26 -8.46 20.05
N TYR A 264 -1.48 -9.64 19.46
CA TYR A 264 -1.72 -10.86 20.25
C TYR A 264 -0.51 -11.23 21.10
N PHE A 265 0.71 -10.91 20.64
CA PHE A 265 1.94 -11.07 21.40
C PHE A 265 2.12 -10.06 22.56
N SER A 266 1.30 -9.01 22.66
CA SER A 266 1.38 -8.00 23.73
C SER A 266 1.29 -8.59 25.14
N ILE A 267 0.41 -9.57 25.35
CA ILE A 267 0.28 -10.31 26.62
C ILE A 267 1.58 -11.04 26.97
N PHE A 268 2.19 -11.71 25.99
CA PHE A 268 3.44 -12.42 26.18
C PHE A 268 4.58 -11.47 26.55
N ILE A 269 4.54 -10.23 26.04
CA ILE A 269 5.52 -9.20 26.38
C ILE A 269 5.32 -8.73 27.83
N VAL A 270 4.09 -8.57 28.30
CA VAL A 270 3.80 -8.30 29.72
C VAL A 270 4.35 -9.43 30.60
N PHE A 271 4.11 -10.69 30.24
CA PHE A 271 4.66 -11.85 30.96
C PHE A 271 6.19 -11.93 30.90
N TYR A 272 6.79 -11.61 29.76
CA TYR A 272 8.24 -11.54 29.59
C TYR A 272 8.86 -10.49 30.52
N MET A 273 8.25 -9.30 30.59
CA MET A 273 8.68 -8.24 31.48
C MET A 273 8.52 -8.63 32.95
N TYR A 274 7.43 -9.33 33.29
CA TYR A 274 7.26 -9.91 34.63
C TYR A 274 8.37 -10.92 34.95
N PHE A 275 8.68 -11.83 34.02
CA PHE A 275 9.74 -12.81 34.19
C PHE A 275 11.12 -12.16 34.38
N ARG A 276 11.44 -11.12 33.60
CA ARG A 276 12.65 -10.29 33.79
C ARG A 276 12.70 -9.64 35.18
N ALA A 277 11.57 -9.13 35.67
CA ALA A 277 11.49 -8.56 37.03
C ALA A 277 11.74 -9.63 38.11
N VAL A 278 11.20 -10.84 37.94
CA VAL A 278 11.48 -11.98 38.84
C VAL A 278 12.97 -12.35 38.82
N ILE A 279 13.58 -12.42 37.64
CA ILE A 279 15.02 -12.72 37.48
C ILE A 279 15.87 -11.65 38.18
N TYR A 280 15.60 -10.37 37.94
CA TYR A 280 16.33 -9.27 38.55
C TYR A 280 16.23 -9.33 40.08
N LYS A 281 15.01 -9.50 40.61
CA LYS A 281 14.78 -9.65 42.05
C LYS A 281 15.54 -10.85 42.62
N LYS A 282 15.53 -11.98 41.91
CA LYS A 282 16.31 -13.17 42.29
C LYS A 282 17.81 -12.84 42.36
N HIS A 283 18.37 -12.22 41.33
CA HIS A 283 19.79 -11.87 41.33
C HIS A 283 20.16 -10.92 42.46
N TYR A 284 19.34 -9.90 42.67
CA TYR A 284 19.48 -8.95 43.79
C TYR A 284 19.47 -9.67 45.15
N LEU A 285 18.60 -10.67 45.35
CA LEU A 285 18.55 -11.39 46.61
C LEU A 285 19.71 -12.37 46.81
N PHE A 286 20.26 -12.97 45.76
CA PHE A 286 21.20 -14.09 45.88
C PHE A 286 22.68 -13.77 45.61
N TYR A 287 23.01 -12.72 44.86
CA TYR A 287 24.40 -12.42 44.46
C TYR A 287 24.84 -11.06 44.99
N ASP A 288 25.86 -10.97 45.83
CA ASP A 288 26.29 -9.70 46.42
C ASP A 288 26.86 -8.73 45.37
N ASN A 289 27.59 -9.23 44.37
CA ASN A 289 28.22 -8.41 43.33
C ASN A 289 27.24 -7.83 42.29
N PHE A 290 25.98 -8.27 42.27
CA PHE A 290 25.01 -7.88 41.24
C PHE A 290 24.48 -6.45 41.48
N ASP A 291 24.67 -5.53 40.53
CA ASP A 291 24.20 -4.13 40.61
C ASP A 291 24.69 -3.39 41.88
N ASN A 292 25.84 -3.81 42.43
CA ASN A 292 26.46 -3.22 43.62
C ASN A 292 27.48 -2.14 43.26
N VAL A 293 27.01 -1.14 42.51
CA VAL A 293 27.84 -0.04 41.98
C VAL A 293 27.49 1.29 42.65
N TYR A 294 26.52 1.30 43.58
CA TYR A 294 26.02 2.55 44.17
C TYR A 294 26.38 2.76 45.62
N ILE A 295 26.80 4.00 45.93
CA ILE A 295 27.08 4.47 47.29
C ILE A 295 25.81 5.08 47.87
N THR A 296 25.23 4.43 48.87
CA THR A 296 23.96 4.87 49.46
C THR A 296 24.17 5.82 50.64
N ASN A 297 23.18 6.67 50.94
CA ASN A 297 23.21 7.53 52.13
C ASN A 297 23.34 6.72 53.45
N GLY A 298 22.87 5.48 53.46
CA GLY A 298 23.04 4.58 54.60
C GLY A 298 24.51 4.20 54.82
N MET A 299 25.23 3.90 53.73
CA MET A 299 26.67 3.60 53.76
C MET A 299 27.49 4.82 54.19
N VAL A 300 27.16 6.01 53.67
CA VAL A 300 27.80 7.28 54.08
C VAL A 300 27.59 7.54 55.57
N LYS A 301 26.36 7.36 56.09
CA LYS A 301 26.09 7.50 57.53
C LYS A 301 26.89 6.51 58.38
N LEU A 302 27.01 5.26 57.93
CA LEU A 302 27.80 4.25 58.63
C LEU A 302 29.30 4.62 58.65
N ASP A 303 29.81 5.16 57.55
CA ASP A 303 31.20 5.59 57.45
C ASP A 303 31.51 6.78 58.36
N LEU A 304 30.61 7.78 58.41
CA LEU A 304 30.71 8.90 59.35
C LEU A 304 30.68 8.43 60.81
N LEU A 305 29.85 7.44 61.15
CA LEU A 305 29.82 6.85 62.48
C LEU A 305 31.14 6.14 62.81
N ARG A 306 31.74 5.43 61.85
CA ARG A 306 33.06 4.78 62.04
C ARG A 306 34.15 5.83 62.22
N ALA A 307 34.14 6.91 61.45
CA ALA A 307 35.05 8.04 61.59
C ALA A 307 34.98 8.63 63.00
N SER A 308 33.78 8.85 63.52
CA SER A 308 33.57 9.38 64.88
C SER A 308 34.09 8.44 65.99
N GLN A 309 34.19 7.14 65.69
CA GLN A 309 34.72 6.12 66.60
C GLN A 309 36.23 5.89 66.42
N GLY A 310 36.92 6.68 65.59
CA GLY A 310 38.33 6.49 65.28
C GLY A 310 38.64 5.20 64.51
N LYS A 311 37.64 4.61 63.84
CA LYS A 311 37.79 3.40 63.03
C LYS A 311 38.12 3.78 61.58
N PRO A 312 38.79 2.89 60.81
CA PRO A 312 39.07 3.15 59.40
C PRO A 312 37.78 3.37 58.60
N THR A 313 37.81 4.39 57.75
CA THR A 313 36.74 4.87 56.86
C THR A 313 36.98 4.40 55.42
N LEU A 314 35.91 4.32 54.64
CA LEU A 314 35.91 3.97 53.22
C LEU A 314 36.07 5.20 52.31
N LEU A 315 35.66 6.38 52.79
CA LEU A 315 35.76 7.64 52.04
C LEU A 315 36.94 8.49 52.58
N PRO A 316 37.64 9.29 51.74
CA PRO A 316 37.38 9.55 50.32
C PRO A 316 37.86 8.41 49.39
N LEU A 317 37.19 8.27 48.24
CA LEU A 317 37.55 7.27 47.22
C LEU A 317 38.83 7.67 46.47
N GLU A 318 39.58 6.68 46.03
CA GLU A 318 40.67 6.88 45.07
C GLU A 318 40.09 7.31 43.69
N PRO A 319 40.80 8.10 42.87
CA PRO A 319 40.28 8.57 41.59
C PRO A 319 39.76 7.46 40.66
N ASP A 320 40.41 6.30 40.65
CA ASP A 320 40.02 5.13 39.85
C ASP A 320 38.73 4.47 40.40
N GLU A 321 38.55 4.47 41.72
CA GLU A 321 37.34 3.96 42.36
C GLU A 321 36.16 4.92 42.19
N ALA A 322 36.41 6.23 42.22
CA ALA A 322 35.42 7.27 42.00
C ALA A 322 34.78 7.20 40.60
N ALA A 323 35.51 6.72 39.59
CA ALA A 323 34.96 6.48 38.25
C ALA A 323 34.02 5.27 38.18
N LYS A 324 34.20 4.30 39.10
CA LYS A 324 33.40 3.06 39.14
C LYS A 324 32.11 3.22 39.90
N TYR A 325 32.12 3.91 41.05
CA TYR A 325 30.98 3.99 41.96
C TYR A 325 30.14 5.24 41.76
N ILE A 326 28.81 5.10 41.83
CA ILE A 326 27.86 6.16 41.48
C ILE A 326 26.91 6.43 42.64
N SER A 327 26.55 7.68 42.94
CA SER A 327 25.46 7.94 43.89
C SER A 327 24.10 7.67 43.22
N PRO A 328 23.13 6.99 43.87
CA PRO A 328 21.84 6.64 43.26
C PRO A 328 21.09 7.84 42.65
N CYS A 329 21.13 8.99 43.32
CA CYS A 329 20.45 10.23 42.91
C CYS A 329 21.37 11.19 42.14
N SER A 330 22.57 10.76 41.73
CA SER A 330 23.45 11.61 40.92
C SER A 330 22.85 11.83 39.53
N ILE A 331 22.96 13.07 39.05
CA ILE A 331 22.60 13.44 37.67
C ILE A 331 23.70 12.99 36.69
N TRP A 332 24.90 12.74 37.20
CA TRP A 332 26.02 12.29 36.38
C TRP A 332 25.82 10.84 35.90
N MET A 333 26.09 10.63 34.62
CA MET A 333 25.95 9.35 33.94
C MET A 333 27.32 8.68 33.84
N SER A 334 27.38 7.39 34.15
CA SER A 334 28.61 6.59 34.01
C SER A 334 28.88 6.24 32.55
N ASP A 335 30.14 5.95 32.20
CA ASP A 335 30.55 5.56 30.84
C ASP A 335 29.72 4.40 30.27
N ALA A 336 29.33 3.43 31.11
CA ALA A 336 28.49 2.31 30.70
C ALA A 336 27.06 2.75 30.36
N GLU A 337 26.50 3.68 31.14
CA GLU A 337 25.19 4.26 30.90
C GLU A 337 25.21 5.17 29.67
N TRP A 338 26.29 5.93 29.47
CA TRP A 338 26.50 6.80 28.31
C TRP A 338 26.57 6.02 27.00
N LYS A 339 27.34 4.93 26.95
CA LYS A 339 27.35 4.02 25.80
C LYS A 339 25.95 3.49 25.49
N THR A 340 25.20 3.09 26.52
CA THR A 340 23.83 2.59 26.36
C THR A 340 22.89 3.68 25.84
N TYR A 341 22.98 4.89 26.37
CA TYR A 341 22.22 6.06 25.92
C TYR A 341 22.51 6.38 24.44
N HIS A 342 23.78 6.43 24.05
CA HIS A 342 24.20 6.71 22.68
C HIS A 342 23.63 5.69 21.68
N TRP A 343 23.74 4.39 21.97
CA TRP A 343 23.12 3.37 21.11
C TRP A 343 21.60 3.48 21.06
N ASN A 344 20.98 3.84 22.19
CA ASN A 344 19.54 3.99 22.26
C ASN A 344 19.03 5.18 21.44
N ILE A 345 19.70 6.32 21.50
CA ILE A 345 19.32 7.53 20.78
C ILE A 345 19.51 7.36 19.27
N VAL A 346 20.64 6.79 18.83
CA VAL A 346 20.90 6.48 17.42
C VAL A 346 19.84 5.52 16.86
N ASN A 347 19.45 4.50 17.62
CA ASN A 347 18.42 3.56 17.19
C ASN A 347 17.04 4.22 17.05
N VAL A 348 16.66 5.12 17.96
CA VAL A 348 15.38 5.86 17.87
C VAL A 348 15.40 6.80 16.67
N PHE A 349 16.47 7.57 16.46
CA PHE A 349 16.59 8.46 15.30
C PHE A 349 16.54 7.69 13.98
N ARG A 350 17.25 6.56 13.87
CA ARG A 350 17.20 5.70 12.69
C ARG A 350 15.78 5.21 12.41
N HIS A 351 15.06 4.78 13.44
CA HIS A 351 13.69 4.30 13.29
C HIS A 351 12.73 5.43 12.89
N MET A 352 12.86 6.59 13.54
CA MET A 352 12.12 7.81 13.24
C MET A 352 12.30 8.24 11.79
N LEU A 353 13.52 8.16 11.25
CA LEU A 353 13.79 8.50 9.84
C LEU A 353 12.99 7.61 8.88
N ILE A 354 12.95 6.29 9.12
CA ILE A 354 12.21 5.35 8.26
C ILE A 354 10.72 5.66 8.27
N VAL A 355 10.13 5.86 9.45
CA VAL A 355 8.69 6.14 9.57
C VAL A 355 8.34 7.52 9.03
N LEU A 356 9.18 8.53 9.25
CA LEU A 356 9.00 9.87 8.68
C LEU A 356 9.02 9.83 7.15
N LEU A 357 9.90 9.04 6.54
CA LEU A 357 9.92 8.84 5.08
C LEU A 357 8.62 8.20 4.59
N LEU A 358 8.08 7.21 5.31
CA LEU A 358 6.79 6.60 4.94
C LEU A 358 5.64 7.62 5.00
N VAL A 359 5.55 8.42 6.08
CA VAL A 359 4.53 9.48 6.19
C VAL A 359 4.69 10.51 5.08
N LEU A 360 5.93 10.91 4.75
CA LEU A 360 6.19 11.83 3.66
C LEU A 360 5.74 11.26 2.31
N ILE A 361 5.99 9.97 2.05
CA ILE A 361 5.54 9.31 0.82
C ILE A 361 4.01 9.30 0.77
N ASP A 362 3.31 9.04 1.86
CA ASP A 362 1.84 9.04 1.89
C ASP A 362 1.26 10.41 1.51
N TYR A 363 1.80 11.50 2.10
CA TYR A 363 1.44 12.86 1.68
C TYR A 363 1.74 13.12 0.21
N ILE A 364 2.93 12.74 -0.27
CA ILE A 364 3.31 12.96 -1.68
C ILE A 364 2.36 12.21 -2.62
N VAL A 365 2.03 10.95 -2.30
CA VAL A 365 1.12 10.12 -3.10
C VAL A 365 -0.28 10.75 -3.15
N PHE A 366 -0.82 11.17 -2.00
CA PHE A 366 -2.09 11.90 -1.94
C PHE A 366 -2.07 13.16 -2.81
N TRP A 367 -1.04 14.01 -2.67
CA TRP A 367 -0.92 15.27 -3.42
C TRP A 367 -0.75 15.04 -4.92
N ILE A 368 0.03 14.05 -5.33
CA ILE A 368 0.19 13.70 -6.74
C ILE A 368 -1.15 13.29 -7.34
N PHE A 369 -1.91 12.42 -6.67
CA PHE A 369 -3.19 11.96 -7.19
C PHE A 369 -4.28 13.04 -7.15
N ASP A 370 -4.28 13.93 -6.15
CA ASP A 370 -5.19 15.07 -6.13
C ASP A 370 -4.89 16.06 -7.27
N MET A 371 -3.62 16.33 -7.55
CA MET A 371 -3.21 17.10 -8.73
C MET A 371 -3.67 16.43 -10.03
N VAL A 372 -3.49 15.12 -10.18
CA VAL A 372 -3.95 14.37 -11.37
C VAL A 372 -5.47 14.48 -11.51
N ARG A 373 -6.23 14.35 -10.42
CA ARG A 373 -7.69 14.55 -10.41
C ARG A 373 -8.07 15.95 -10.89
N TYR A 374 -7.36 16.98 -10.45
CA TYR A 374 -7.60 18.36 -10.88
C TYR A 374 -7.37 18.54 -12.39
N PHE A 375 -6.26 18.02 -12.93
CA PHE A 375 -5.96 18.14 -14.37
C PHE A 375 -6.91 17.34 -15.26
N LEU A 376 -7.37 16.17 -14.82
CA LEU A 376 -8.28 15.32 -15.61
C LEU A 376 -9.72 15.85 -15.68
N GLN A 377 -10.15 16.79 -14.83
CA GLN A 377 -11.50 17.36 -14.89
C GLN A 377 -11.72 18.37 -16.04
N GLY A 378 -10.66 18.79 -16.73
CA GLY A 378 -10.76 19.66 -17.90
C GLY A 378 -11.44 18.95 -19.08
N GLU A 379 -12.54 19.52 -19.60
CA GLU A 379 -13.20 19.01 -20.80
C GLU A 379 -12.32 19.22 -22.03
N ILE A 380 -11.65 18.15 -22.50
CA ILE A 380 -10.91 18.16 -23.76
C ILE A 380 -11.91 17.97 -24.90
N ILE A 381 -12.40 19.09 -25.45
CA ILE A 381 -13.21 19.08 -26.66
C ILE A 381 -12.25 18.97 -27.86
N ALA A 382 -12.15 17.78 -28.45
CA ALA A 382 -11.40 17.61 -29.70
C ALA A 382 -12.20 18.23 -30.85
N ARG A 383 -11.94 19.51 -31.17
CA ARG A 383 -12.46 20.15 -32.39
C ARG A 383 -11.54 19.82 -33.56
N SER A 384 -12.09 19.28 -34.64
CA SER A 384 -11.38 19.17 -35.92
C SER A 384 -11.06 20.59 -36.43
N PRO A 385 -9.79 20.97 -36.67
CA PRO A 385 -9.43 22.37 -36.92
C PRO A 385 -9.82 22.90 -38.30
N THR A 386 -10.35 22.09 -39.23
CA THR A 386 -10.80 22.58 -40.53
C THR A 386 -12.01 21.82 -41.05
N GLN A 387 -13.17 22.47 -41.09
CA GLN A 387 -14.33 21.96 -41.84
C GLN A 387 -14.07 22.22 -43.34
N ILE A 388 -13.86 21.17 -44.11
CA ILE A 388 -13.65 21.26 -45.56
C ILE A 388 -14.99 21.04 -46.23
N LYS A 389 -15.65 22.13 -46.63
CA LYS A 389 -16.92 22.10 -47.37
C LYS A 389 -16.63 22.02 -48.86
N VAL A 390 -16.88 20.86 -49.47
CA VAL A 390 -16.61 20.62 -50.89
C VAL A 390 -17.90 20.78 -51.69
N HIS A 391 -17.91 21.60 -52.74
CA HIS A 391 -19.08 21.75 -53.60
C HIS A 391 -18.89 20.98 -54.92
N VAL A 392 -19.82 20.08 -55.23
CA VAL A 392 -19.76 19.23 -56.43
C VAL A 392 -20.80 19.70 -57.45
N ASN A 393 -20.34 20.28 -58.56
CA ASN A 393 -21.19 20.75 -59.67
C ASN A 393 -21.35 19.68 -60.76
N GLY A 394 -22.60 19.40 -61.13
CA GLY A 394 -22.96 18.43 -62.17
C GLY A 394 -24.22 17.63 -61.86
N ASN A 395 -24.91 17.19 -62.92
CA ASN A 395 -26.12 16.34 -62.88
C ASN A 395 -25.84 14.91 -63.39
N GLY A 396 -24.59 14.58 -63.70
CA GLY A 396 -24.18 13.27 -64.17
C GLY A 396 -24.07 12.23 -63.06
N TYR A 397 -23.88 10.98 -63.47
CA TYR A 397 -23.69 9.85 -62.56
C TYR A 397 -22.46 10.01 -61.66
N ALA A 398 -21.34 10.50 -62.21
CA ALA A 398 -20.11 10.77 -61.46
C ALA A 398 -20.33 11.84 -60.38
N SER A 399 -21.05 12.92 -60.69
CA SER A 399 -21.35 13.96 -59.71
C SER A 399 -22.24 13.46 -58.57
N ALA A 400 -23.12 12.47 -58.80
CA ALA A 400 -23.90 11.86 -57.73
C ALA A 400 -23.02 11.05 -56.75
N ILE A 401 -22.04 10.30 -57.27
CA ILE A 401 -21.07 9.56 -56.43
C ILE A 401 -20.22 10.53 -55.61
N PHE A 402 -19.67 11.57 -56.23
CA PHE A 402 -18.85 12.56 -55.53
C PHE A 402 -19.66 13.33 -54.48
N LYS A 403 -20.93 13.65 -54.74
CA LYS A 403 -21.84 14.25 -53.74
C LYS A 403 -22.02 13.33 -52.53
N ASP A 404 -22.25 12.03 -52.74
CA ASP A 404 -22.39 11.05 -51.65
C ASP A 404 -21.10 10.90 -50.81
N ILE A 405 -19.92 10.97 -51.45
CA ILE A 405 -18.63 10.92 -50.74
C ILE A 405 -18.40 12.18 -49.89
N VAL A 406 -18.73 13.35 -50.44
CA VAL A 406 -18.58 14.62 -49.72
C VAL A 406 -19.52 14.71 -48.52
N THR A 407 -20.78 14.30 -48.66
CA THR A 407 -21.73 14.30 -47.54
C THR A 407 -21.32 13.33 -46.43
N ALA A 408 -20.77 12.17 -46.78
CA ALA A 408 -20.17 11.24 -45.81
C ALA A 408 -19.03 11.89 -45.01
N PHE A 409 -18.18 12.69 -45.66
CA PHE A 409 -17.06 13.38 -45.02
C PHE A 409 -17.50 14.58 -44.16
N GLU A 410 -18.55 15.29 -44.56
CA GLU A 410 -19.14 16.38 -43.76
C GLU A 410 -19.75 15.87 -42.45
N VAL A 411 -20.44 14.72 -42.49
CA VAL A 411 -21.01 14.07 -41.28
C VAL A 411 -19.90 13.69 -40.29
N LEU A 412 -18.74 13.27 -40.80
CA LEU A 412 -17.55 12.96 -39.97
C LEU A 412 -16.93 14.18 -39.31
N GLN A 413 -16.95 15.34 -39.98
CA GLN A 413 -16.39 16.58 -39.45
C GLN A 413 -17.30 17.27 -38.41
N THR A 414 -18.60 16.98 -38.42
CA THR A 414 -19.60 17.66 -37.58
C THR A 414 -19.82 16.94 -36.23
N SER A 415 -19.23 15.76 -36.02
CA SER A 415 -19.34 15.05 -34.75
C SER A 415 -18.43 15.69 -33.69
N ASN A 416 -19.01 16.46 -32.78
CA ASN A 416 -18.31 16.90 -31.56
C ASN A 416 -18.04 15.67 -30.69
N VAL A 417 -16.81 15.16 -30.70
CA VAL A 417 -16.40 14.13 -29.75
C VAL A 417 -16.08 14.81 -28.42
N THR A 418 -17.00 14.71 -27.47
CA THR A 418 -16.74 15.05 -26.08
C THR A 418 -16.09 13.85 -25.40
N VAL A 419 -14.79 13.93 -25.13
CA VAL A 419 -14.11 12.93 -24.30
C VAL A 419 -14.52 13.18 -22.85
N SER A 420 -15.53 12.46 -22.37
CA SER A 420 -16.05 12.64 -21.01
C SER A 420 -15.07 12.07 -19.97
N SER A 421 -14.12 12.89 -19.54
CA SER A 421 -13.04 12.52 -18.60
C SER A 421 -13.50 12.40 -17.14
N LYS A 422 -14.68 12.94 -16.79
CA LYS A 422 -15.18 13.02 -15.40
C LYS A 422 -15.57 11.67 -14.79
N LYS A 423 -15.93 10.66 -15.59
CA LYS A 423 -16.49 9.39 -15.09
C LYS A 423 -15.46 8.48 -14.41
N CYS A 424 -14.20 8.61 -14.77
CA CYS A 424 -13.11 7.77 -14.27
C CYS A 424 -12.14 8.55 -13.37
N ALA A 425 -12.56 9.66 -12.75
CA ALA A 425 -11.65 10.47 -11.93
C ALA A 425 -11.19 9.73 -10.66
N ILE A 426 -9.88 9.79 -10.37
CA ILE A 426 -9.30 9.26 -9.13
C ILE A 426 -9.85 10.08 -7.95
N ILE A 427 -10.31 9.40 -6.90
CA ILE A 427 -10.67 10.03 -5.62
C ILE A 427 -9.61 9.59 -4.60
N PRO A 428 -8.57 10.39 -4.35
CA PRO A 428 -7.50 10.00 -3.43
C PRO A 428 -8.03 9.88 -2.00
N SER A 429 -7.44 8.96 -1.23
CA SER A 429 -7.67 8.76 0.20
C SER A 429 -6.77 9.68 1.01
N GLU A 430 -7.38 10.47 1.89
CA GLU A 430 -6.66 11.40 2.75
C GLU A 430 -5.91 10.67 3.87
N PRO A 431 -4.70 11.12 4.25
CA PRO A 431 -3.98 10.60 5.40
C PRO A 431 -4.74 10.79 6.73
N ASP A 432 -4.74 9.79 7.61
CA ASP A 432 -5.35 9.90 8.95
C ASP A 432 -4.42 10.64 9.94
N TYR A 433 -4.75 11.91 10.18
CA TYR A 433 -4.02 12.77 11.12
C TYR A 433 -4.07 12.28 12.58
N THR A 434 -5.10 11.53 12.97
CA THR A 434 -5.24 10.99 14.34
C THR A 434 -4.19 9.92 14.59
N GLU A 435 -4.02 9.02 13.63
CA GLU A 435 -3.01 7.96 13.70
C GLU A 435 -1.59 8.55 13.67
N TYR A 436 -1.34 9.57 12.86
CA TYR A 436 -0.06 10.27 12.80
C TYR A 436 0.28 10.98 14.13
N PHE A 437 -0.72 11.60 14.77
CA PHE A 437 -0.56 12.19 16.08
C PHE A 437 -0.19 11.12 17.13
N LEU A 438 -0.86 9.95 17.10
CA LEU A 438 -0.53 8.82 17.99
C LEU A 438 0.89 8.31 17.77
N ILE A 439 1.32 8.13 16.51
CA ILE A 439 2.71 7.76 16.16
C ILE A 439 3.69 8.79 16.73
N GLY A 440 3.41 10.09 16.56
CA GLY A 440 4.21 11.18 17.12
C GLY A 440 4.29 11.15 18.65
N ALA A 441 3.16 10.89 19.34
CA ALA A 441 3.10 10.76 20.78
C ALA A 441 3.93 9.57 21.30
N LEU A 442 3.90 8.42 20.60
CA LEU A 442 4.71 7.24 20.93
C LEU A 442 6.21 7.51 20.72
N TYR A 443 6.60 8.28 19.71
CA TYR A 443 7.97 8.76 19.57
C TYR A 443 8.37 9.69 20.71
N GLY A 444 7.50 10.64 21.09
CA GLY A 444 7.71 11.49 22.27
C GLY A 444 7.96 10.67 23.53
N PHE A 445 7.16 9.62 23.75
CA PHE A 445 7.36 8.68 24.85
C PHE A 445 8.67 7.88 24.71
N SER A 446 9.06 7.49 23.50
CA SER A 446 10.35 6.82 23.25
C SER A 446 11.54 7.73 23.58
N PHE A 447 11.48 9.02 23.21
CA PHE A 447 12.50 10.01 23.58
C PHE A 447 12.53 10.25 25.09
N PHE A 448 11.37 10.29 25.75
CA PHE A 448 11.29 10.33 27.21
C PHE A 448 11.98 9.13 27.86
N ILE A 449 11.75 7.91 27.35
CA ILE A 449 12.45 6.70 27.82
C ILE A 449 13.96 6.82 27.59
N VAL A 450 14.42 7.36 26.46
CA VAL A 450 15.87 7.49 26.24
C VAL A 450 16.49 8.54 27.17
N ALA A 451 15.83 9.68 27.37
CA ALA A 451 16.32 10.77 28.21
C ALA A 451 16.34 10.39 29.71
N LEU A 452 15.25 9.81 30.22
CA LEU A 452 15.08 9.54 31.64
C LEU A 452 15.24 8.07 32.04
N GLY A 453 15.24 7.14 31.08
CA GLY A 453 15.18 5.71 31.35
C GLY A 453 16.35 5.18 32.16
N ASN A 454 17.57 5.69 31.95
CA ASN A 454 18.72 5.31 32.78
C ASN A 454 18.51 5.68 34.25
N TYR A 455 18.03 6.90 34.54
CA TYR A 455 17.72 7.34 35.89
C TYR A 455 16.54 6.56 36.50
N ILE A 456 15.48 6.34 35.73
CA ILE A 456 14.32 5.53 36.14
C ILE A 456 14.76 4.09 36.45
N MET A 457 15.70 3.53 35.70
CA MET A 457 16.21 2.19 35.92
C MET A 457 17.00 2.06 37.23
N ARG A 458 17.65 3.13 37.71
CA ARG A 458 18.29 3.13 39.05
C ARG A 458 17.26 2.94 40.18
N PHE A 459 16.00 3.33 39.95
CA PHE A 459 14.90 3.14 40.91
C PHE A 459 14.57 1.67 41.18
N LYS A 460 14.94 0.73 40.30
CA LYS A 460 14.77 -0.71 40.56
C LYS A 460 15.44 -1.15 41.86
N ARG A 461 16.67 -0.69 42.10
CA ARG A 461 17.41 -0.98 43.34
C ARG A 461 16.67 -0.41 44.54
N PHE A 462 16.18 0.82 44.45
CA PHE A 462 15.42 1.47 45.53
C PHE A 462 14.17 0.67 45.90
N ILE A 463 13.39 0.20 44.91
CA ILE A 463 12.24 -0.67 45.16
C ILE A 463 12.68 -1.95 45.90
N CYS A 464 13.73 -2.63 45.44
CA CYS A 464 14.24 -3.82 46.12
C CYS A 464 14.70 -3.52 47.56
N ALA A 465 15.37 -2.40 47.80
CA ALA A 465 15.83 -1.98 49.12
C ALA A 465 14.66 -1.70 50.09
N CYS A 466 13.57 -1.09 49.61
CA CYS A 466 12.36 -0.85 50.41
C CYS A 466 11.66 -2.15 50.84
N TYR A 467 11.60 -3.14 49.95
CA TYR A 467 10.93 -4.42 50.23
C TYR A 467 11.82 -5.42 50.99
N TYR A 468 13.14 -5.32 50.86
CA TYR A 468 14.11 -6.22 51.47
C TYR A 468 15.22 -5.45 52.24
N PRO A 469 14.86 -4.67 53.27
CA PRO A 469 15.81 -3.80 53.97
C PRO A 469 16.91 -4.58 54.68
N SER A 470 16.63 -5.78 55.20
CA SER A 470 17.63 -6.65 55.83
C SER A 470 18.68 -7.12 54.81
N ARG A 471 18.29 -7.29 53.55
CA ARG A 471 19.22 -7.70 52.50
C ARG A 471 20.07 -6.54 52.00
N GLU A 472 19.49 -5.34 51.88
CA GLU A 472 20.24 -4.14 51.53
C GLU A 472 21.33 -3.80 52.56
N ARG A 473 21.11 -4.08 53.86
CA ARG A 473 22.16 -3.85 54.89
C ARG A 473 23.37 -4.80 54.78
N VAL A 474 23.19 -5.97 54.17
CA VAL A 474 24.25 -6.98 54.04
C VAL A 474 25.10 -6.73 52.80
N ARG A 475 24.54 -6.07 51.79
CA ARG A 475 25.19 -5.78 50.51
C ARG A 475 25.82 -4.39 50.54
#